data_AF-A0A1X7G583-F1
#
_entry.id   AF-A0A1X7G583-F1
#
_cell.length_a   1.000
_cell.length_b   1.000
_cell.length_c   1.000
_cell.angle_alpha   90.00
_cell.angle_beta   90.00
_cell.angle_gamma   90.00
#
_symmetry.space_group_name_H-M   'P 1'
#
loop_
_entity.id
_entity.type
_entity.pdbx_description
1 polymer ?
#
loop_
_entity_poly.entity_id
_entity_poly.type
_entity_poly.pdbx_seq_one_letter_code
_entity_poly.pdbx_strand_id
1 'polypeptide(L)'
;MDSPVGFIGEPADGLLRKLRVRDQISREEEAVIRGVIAEVRVVKAGQIIVPAEMPVSISTLLCDGLVCRYKDLGSGRRQIMDIHVAGDFVDLHAFLLGKLEHNVAAITDCRLAIVPHKALRAITETHPHLARFLWFVTLVDAAVLREQILSIGRRNALQRIAHLLCELEARLQVVGLAEGGRYRLPLTQSDVADATGLTSVHVNRTLRTLRDRGLATFRSGEVTIHDQPGLRQVAEFDPGYLYIGRRPI
;
A
#
# COMPACT_ATOMS: atom_id res chain seq x y z
N MET A 1 -3.08 -31.23 4.29
CA MET A 1 -2.52 -30.35 3.23
C MET A 1 -3.47 -29.18 3.18
N ASP A 2 -3.37 -28.32 4.19
CA ASP A 2 -4.49 -27.48 4.57
C ASP A 2 -4.23 -26.05 4.10
N SER A 3 -5.12 -25.59 3.22
CA SER A 3 -5.24 -24.19 2.84
C SER A 3 -6.28 -23.56 3.77
N PRO A 4 -5.96 -22.52 4.56
CA PRO A 4 -7.01 -21.75 5.20
C PRO A 4 -6.70 -20.25 5.13
N VAL A 5 -6.64 -19.69 3.92
CA VAL A 5 -6.92 -18.26 3.73
C VAL A 5 -7.83 -18.18 2.51
N GLY A 6 -9.11 -17.97 2.75
CA GLY A 6 -10.09 -17.77 1.68
C GLY A 6 -9.81 -16.44 1.00
N PHE A 7 -8.85 -16.40 0.08
CA PHE A 7 -8.63 -15.27 -0.79
C PHE A 7 -9.81 -15.16 -1.75
N ILE A 8 -10.65 -14.13 -1.59
CA ILE A 8 -11.83 -13.90 -2.43
C ILE A 8 -11.48 -12.84 -3.48
N GLY A 9 -11.87 -13.08 -4.74
CA GLY A 9 -11.70 -12.13 -5.85
C GLY A 9 -10.60 -12.51 -6.85
N GLU A 10 -10.67 -11.91 -8.03
CA GLU A 10 -9.68 -12.13 -9.08
C GLU A 10 -8.41 -11.29 -8.84
N PRO A 11 -7.22 -11.77 -9.26
CA PRO A 11 -5.93 -11.15 -8.91
C PRO A 11 -5.80 -9.66 -9.29
N ALA A 12 -6.45 -9.22 -10.36
CA ALA A 12 -6.36 -7.84 -10.85
C ALA A 12 -7.45 -6.89 -10.31
N ASP A 13 -8.41 -7.39 -9.54
CA ASP A 13 -9.62 -6.61 -9.20
C ASP A 13 -9.32 -5.36 -8.39
N GLY A 14 -8.38 -5.44 -7.43
CA GLY A 14 -7.95 -4.28 -6.65
C GLY A 14 -7.33 -3.18 -7.52
N LEU A 15 -6.47 -3.56 -8.47
CA LEU A 15 -5.87 -2.63 -9.43
C LEU A 15 -6.94 -2.01 -10.31
N LEU A 16 -7.83 -2.82 -10.90
CA LEU A 16 -8.90 -2.35 -11.77
C LEU A 16 -9.85 -1.40 -11.04
N ARG A 17 -10.18 -1.64 -9.76
CA ARG A 17 -10.95 -0.70 -8.94
C ARG A 17 -10.22 0.64 -8.82
N LYS A 18 -8.92 0.63 -8.48
CA LYS A 18 -8.10 1.84 -8.39
C LYS A 18 -8.04 2.62 -9.70
N LEU A 19 -7.79 1.94 -10.82
CA LEU A 19 -7.72 2.59 -12.14
C LEU A 19 -9.07 3.17 -12.55
N ARG A 20 -10.18 2.46 -12.31
CA ARG A 20 -11.55 2.90 -12.66
C ARG A 20 -12.02 4.12 -11.88
N VAL A 21 -11.49 4.34 -10.67
CA VAL A 21 -11.73 5.59 -9.92
C VAL A 21 -11.08 6.77 -10.62
N ARG A 22 -9.95 6.55 -11.30
CA ARG A 22 -9.18 7.60 -11.97
C ARG A 22 -9.68 7.90 -13.38
N ASP A 23 -9.83 6.87 -14.21
CA ASP A 23 -10.28 6.97 -15.61
C ASP A 23 -11.02 5.70 -16.07
N GLN A 24 -11.64 5.73 -17.24
CA GLN A 24 -12.35 4.60 -17.82
C GLN A 24 -11.38 3.53 -18.30
N ILE A 25 -11.62 2.27 -17.93
CA ILE A 25 -10.88 1.11 -18.46
C ILE A 25 -11.79 0.38 -19.44
N SER A 26 -11.35 0.22 -20.69
CA SER A 26 -12.10 -0.55 -21.69
C SER A 26 -12.09 -2.05 -21.37
N ARG A 27 -13.00 -2.82 -21.99
CA ARG A 27 -13.00 -4.28 -21.84
C ARG A 27 -11.72 -4.93 -22.39
N GLU A 28 -11.18 -4.37 -23.47
CA GLU A 28 -9.91 -4.82 -24.07
C GLU A 28 -8.75 -4.58 -23.10
N GLU A 29 -8.67 -3.40 -22.51
CA GLU A 29 -7.63 -3.05 -21.54
C GLU A 29 -7.72 -3.89 -20.26
N GLU A 30 -8.93 -4.17 -19.78
CA GLU A 30 -9.13 -5.10 -18.67
C GLU A 30 -8.63 -6.51 -19.03
N ALA A 31 -8.95 -6.99 -20.23
CA ALA A 31 -8.47 -8.30 -20.69
C ALA A 31 -6.94 -8.34 -20.77
N VAL A 32 -6.30 -7.25 -21.21
CA VAL A 32 -4.84 -7.11 -21.24
C VAL A 32 -4.25 -7.14 -19.83
N ILE A 33 -4.79 -6.35 -18.89
CA ILE A 33 -4.33 -6.32 -17.48
C ILE A 33 -4.42 -7.71 -16.86
N ARG A 34 -5.52 -8.44 -17.08
CA ARG A 34 -5.67 -9.80 -16.56
C ARG A 34 -4.74 -10.79 -17.27
N GLY A 35 -4.58 -10.65 -18.59
CA GLY A 35 -3.79 -11.55 -19.43
C GLY A 35 -2.27 -11.48 -19.23
N VAL A 36 -1.74 -10.39 -18.68
CA VAL A 36 -0.28 -10.27 -18.40
C VAL A 36 0.15 -10.93 -17.09
N ILE A 37 -0.80 -11.37 -16.25
CA ILE A 37 -0.51 -12.08 -15.02
C ILE A 37 -0.06 -13.50 -15.38
N ALA A 38 1.22 -13.80 -15.16
CA ALA A 38 1.78 -15.10 -15.50
C ALA A 38 1.38 -16.18 -14.49
N GLU A 39 1.36 -15.82 -13.20
CA GLU A 39 0.99 -16.72 -12.12
C GLU A 39 0.59 -15.94 -10.87
N VAL A 40 0.01 -16.65 -9.89
CA VAL A 40 -0.31 -16.12 -8.57
C VAL A 40 0.42 -16.92 -7.52
N ARG A 41 1.17 -16.23 -6.65
CA ARG A 41 1.93 -16.82 -5.55
C ARG A 41 1.31 -16.46 -4.21
N VAL A 42 1.43 -17.37 -3.25
CA VAL A 42 1.11 -17.10 -1.84
C VAL A 42 2.44 -16.97 -1.09
N VAL A 43 2.57 -15.89 -0.33
CA VAL A 43 3.76 -15.57 0.47
C VAL A 43 3.32 -15.44 1.92
N LYS A 44 4.07 -16.04 2.84
CA LYS A 44 3.78 -16.00 4.28
C LYS A 44 4.26 -14.71 4.91
N ALA A 45 3.59 -14.28 5.98
CA ALA A 45 4.01 -13.15 6.79
C ALA A 45 5.51 -13.22 7.15
N GLY A 46 6.22 -12.12 7.02
CA GLY A 46 7.66 -11.98 7.28
C GLY A 46 8.58 -12.39 6.14
N GLN A 47 8.08 -13.02 5.06
CA GLN A 47 8.93 -13.37 3.92
C GLN A 47 9.25 -12.14 3.06
N ILE A 48 10.50 -12.07 2.59
CA ILE A 48 10.95 -11.06 1.63
C ILE A 48 10.42 -11.43 0.25
N ILE A 49 9.74 -10.47 -0.38
CA ILE A 49 9.18 -10.56 -1.74
C ILE A 49 10.22 -10.08 -2.75
N VAL A 50 10.81 -8.91 -2.50
CA VAL A 50 11.88 -8.33 -3.31
C VAL A 50 13.05 -7.95 -2.40
N PRO A 51 14.20 -8.63 -2.50
CA PRO A 51 15.40 -8.25 -1.77
C PRO A 51 16.07 -7.03 -2.39
N ALA A 52 16.61 -6.15 -1.54
CA ALA A 52 17.36 -4.98 -1.97
C ALA A 52 18.61 -5.35 -2.78
N GLU A 53 18.95 -4.50 -3.75
CA GLU A 53 20.15 -4.57 -4.61
C GLU A 53 20.26 -5.82 -5.49
N MET A 54 19.20 -6.64 -5.55
CA MET A 54 19.14 -7.82 -6.41
C MET A 54 18.50 -7.49 -7.76
N PRO A 55 18.96 -8.11 -8.86
CA PRO A 55 18.30 -7.97 -10.16
C PRO A 55 16.85 -8.48 -10.13
N VAL A 56 15.95 -7.73 -10.76
CA VAL A 56 14.52 -8.02 -10.83
C VAL A 56 14.03 -7.96 -12.28
N SER A 57 13.30 -8.98 -12.70
CA SER A 57 12.74 -9.11 -14.06
C SER A 57 11.22 -9.29 -14.11
N ILE A 58 10.57 -9.14 -12.95
CA ILE A 58 9.12 -9.23 -12.74
C ILE A 58 8.65 -8.06 -11.88
N SER A 59 7.41 -7.64 -12.04
CA SER A 59 6.72 -6.79 -11.08
C SER A 59 5.60 -7.59 -10.40
N THR A 60 5.30 -7.20 -9.18
CA THR A 60 4.46 -7.94 -8.25
C THR A 60 3.25 -7.08 -7.88
N LEU A 61 2.07 -7.55 -8.23
CA LEU A 61 0.80 -6.92 -7.89
C LEU A 61 0.21 -7.57 -6.63
N LEU A 62 -0.03 -6.79 -5.58
CA LEU A 62 -0.66 -7.25 -4.36
C LEU A 62 -2.16 -7.50 -4.59
N CYS A 63 -2.59 -8.76 -4.55
CA CYS A 63 -4.00 -9.13 -4.71
C CYS A 63 -4.74 -9.05 -3.37
N ASP A 64 -4.11 -9.54 -2.31
CA ASP A 64 -4.64 -9.56 -0.94
C ASP A 64 -3.49 -9.62 0.09
N GLY A 65 -3.74 -9.05 1.27
CA GLY A 65 -2.75 -8.92 2.35
C GLY A 65 -2.15 -7.52 2.46
N LEU A 66 -1.10 -7.39 3.27
CA LEU A 66 -0.32 -6.17 3.47
C LEU A 66 1.16 -6.43 3.21
N VAL A 67 1.80 -5.51 2.49
CA VAL A 67 3.23 -5.58 2.15
C VAL A 67 3.89 -4.27 2.57
N CYS A 68 5.07 -4.33 3.17
CA CYS A 68 5.84 -3.13 3.48
C CYS A 68 7.04 -2.97 2.55
N ARG A 69 7.33 -1.71 2.22
CA ARG A 69 8.61 -1.27 1.68
C ARG A 69 9.48 -0.77 2.82
N TYR A 70 10.70 -1.25 2.96
CA TYR A 70 11.55 -0.83 4.08
C TYR A 70 13.05 -0.88 3.79
N LYS A 71 13.83 -0.18 4.63
CA LYS A 71 15.28 -0.36 4.75
C LYS A 71 15.63 -0.63 6.20
N ASP A 72 16.63 -1.48 6.40
CA ASP A 72 17.25 -1.69 7.70
C ASP A 72 18.44 -0.72 7.84
N LEU A 73 18.62 -0.18 9.04
CA LEU A 73 19.80 0.57 9.43
C LEU A 73 20.82 -0.40 10.02
N GLY A 74 22.12 -0.05 9.93
CA GLY A 74 23.20 -0.84 10.54
C GLY A 74 23.07 -1.01 12.07
N SER A 75 22.23 -0.21 12.73
CA SER A 75 21.89 -0.33 14.16
C SER A 75 20.82 -1.38 14.47
N GLY A 76 20.31 -2.10 13.45
CA GLY A 76 19.23 -3.08 13.60
C GLY A 76 17.83 -2.46 13.65
N ARG A 77 17.73 -1.13 13.54
CA ARG A 77 16.44 -0.45 13.38
C ARG A 77 15.93 -0.56 11.95
N ARG A 78 14.62 -0.62 11.78
CA ARG A 78 13.96 -0.61 10.48
C ARG A 78 13.21 0.70 10.27
N GLN A 79 13.14 1.16 9.02
CA GLN A 79 12.22 2.22 8.61
C GLN A 79 11.33 1.69 7.50
N ILE A 80 10.02 1.64 7.76
CA ILE A 80 9.02 1.37 6.72
C ILE A 80 8.73 2.69 6.01
N MET A 81 8.81 2.66 4.67
CA MET A 81 8.63 3.81 3.79
C MET A 81 7.24 3.83 3.15
N ASP A 82 6.62 2.66 2.94
CA ASP A 82 5.22 2.53 2.55
C ASP A 82 4.64 1.20 3.03
N ILE A 83 3.32 1.18 3.26
CA ILE A 83 2.50 -0.01 3.47
C ILE A 83 1.54 -0.12 2.30
N HIS A 84 1.78 -1.10 1.44
CA HIS A 84 0.97 -1.38 0.27
C HIS A 84 -0.26 -2.21 0.66
N VAL A 85 -1.37 -1.91 -0.01
CA VAL A 85 -2.66 -2.61 0.13
C VAL A 85 -3.06 -3.25 -1.20
N ALA A 86 -4.09 -4.10 -1.18
CA ALA A 86 -4.61 -4.73 -2.39
C ALA A 86 -4.75 -3.75 -3.57
N GLY A 87 -4.35 -4.18 -4.76
CA GLY A 87 -4.30 -3.38 -5.98
C GLY A 87 -3.03 -2.55 -6.19
N ASP A 88 -2.10 -2.52 -5.25
CA ASP A 88 -0.80 -1.86 -5.43
C ASP A 88 0.21 -2.79 -6.13
N PHE A 89 0.95 -2.25 -7.09
CA PHE A 89 2.24 -2.86 -7.44
C PHE A 89 3.25 -2.49 -6.36
N VAL A 90 3.94 -3.48 -5.80
CA VAL A 90 4.84 -3.27 -4.65
C VAL A 90 6.28 -2.94 -5.07
N ASP A 91 6.59 -3.12 -6.36
CA ASP A 91 7.94 -3.07 -6.92
C ASP A 91 7.99 -2.53 -8.38
N LEU A 92 6.94 -1.86 -8.87
CA LEU A 92 6.82 -1.48 -10.30
C LEU A 92 8.01 -0.65 -10.83
N HIS A 93 8.67 0.11 -9.96
CA HIS A 93 9.90 0.86 -10.28
C HIS A 93 11.01 -0.04 -10.84
N ALA A 94 11.06 -1.30 -10.40
CA ALA A 94 12.03 -2.29 -10.87
C ALA A 94 11.88 -2.59 -12.36
N PHE A 95 10.69 -2.36 -12.96
CA PHE A 95 10.45 -2.52 -14.40
C PHE A 95 11.48 -1.76 -15.25
N LEU A 96 11.79 -0.52 -14.85
CA LEU A 96 12.72 0.34 -15.57
C LEU A 96 14.11 0.37 -14.93
N LEU A 97 14.20 0.22 -13.60
CA LEU A 97 15.47 0.31 -12.87
C LEU A 97 16.28 -1.00 -12.85
N GLY A 98 15.62 -2.15 -13.03
CA GLY A 98 16.25 -3.48 -13.00
C GLY A 98 16.67 -3.99 -11.62
N LYS A 99 16.67 -3.13 -10.59
CA LYS A 99 16.85 -3.46 -9.17
C LYS A 99 16.28 -2.35 -8.29
N LEU A 100 16.10 -2.62 -6.99
CA LEU A 100 15.62 -1.66 -5.99
C LEU A 100 16.61 -1.52 -4.85
N GLU A 101 16.77 -0.33 -4.31
CA GLU A 101 17.66 -0.02 -3.18
C GLU A 101 17.08 -0.37 -1.81
N HIS A 102 15.90 -0.98 -1.77
CA HIS A 102 15.12 -1.26 -0.58
C HIS A 102 14.52 -2.67 -0.63
N ASN A 103 14.10 -3.17 0.52
CA ASN A 103 13.42 -4.45 0.64
C ASN A 103 11.91 -4.26 0.53
N VAL A 104 11.25 -5.29 0.00
CA VAL A 104 9.79 -5.45 0.01
C VAL A 104 9.48 -6.76 0.72
N ALA A 105 8.65 -6.74 1.76
CA ALA A 105 8.29 -7.95 2.51
C ALA A 105 6.81 -8.00 2.88
N ALA A 106 6.30 -9.22 3.01
CA ALA A 106 4.94 -9.48 3.45
C ALA A 106 4.80 -9.18 4.95
N ILE A 107 3.83 -8.35 5.33
CA ILE A 107 3.46 -8.12 6.73
C ILE A 107 2.47 -9.20 7.18
N THR A 108 1.52 -9.54 6.32
CA THR A 108 0.58 -10.65 6.52
C THR A 108 0.87 -11.77 5.55
N ASP A 109 0.13 -12.88 5.64
CA ASP A 109 0.01 -13.77 4.47
C ASP A 109 -0.53 -12.94 3.30
N CYS A 110 0.11 -13.06 2.14
CA CYS A 110 -0.18 -12.27 0.95
C CYS A 110 -0.43 -13.16 -0.26
N ARG A 111 -1.34 -12.73 -1.12
CA ARG A 111 -1.55 -13.28 -2.46
C ARG A 111 -1.05 -12.28 -3.48
N LEU A 112 -0.12 -12.70 -4.33
CA LEU A 112 0.63 -11.82 -5.23
C LEU A 112 0.51 -12.30 -6.68
N ALA A 113 0.13 -11.42 -7.59
CA ALA A 113 0.13 -11.67 -9.02
C ALA A 113 1.50 -11.27 -9.60
N ILE A 114 2.10 -12.18 -10.36
CA ILE A 114 3.42 -11.99 -10.95
C ILE A 114 3.27 -11.55 -12.40
N VAL A 115 3.83 -10.38 -12.72
CA VAL A 115 3.76 -9.77 -14.05
C VAL A 115 5.18 -9.66 -14.62
N PRO A 116 5.53 -10.43 -15.68
CA PRO A 116 6.84 -10.33 -16.29
C PRO A 116 7.12 -8.94 -16.87
N HIS A 117 8.33 -8.40 -16.69
CA HIS A 117 8.70 -7.10 -17.28
C HIS A 117 8.57 -7.08 -18.81
N LYS A 118 8.76 -8.23 -19.48
CA LYS A 118 8.50 -8.34 -20.93
C LYS A 118 7.04 -8.05 -21.30
N ALA A 119 6.09 -8.42 -20.43
CA ALA A 119 4.66 -8.18 -20.66
C ALA A 119 4.31 -6.71 -20.39
N LEU A 120 4.90 -6.11 -19.35
CA LEU A 120 4.79 -4.66 -19.11
C LEU A 120 5.37 -3.84 -20.27
N ARG A 121 6.52 -4.26 -20.81
CA ARG A 121 7.11 -3.64 -22.00
C ARG A 121 6.17 -3.70 -23.20
N ALA A 122 5.60 -4.87 -23.49
CA ALA A 122 4.62 -5.02 -24.55
C ALA A 122 3.40 -4.11 -24.33
N ILE A 123 2.88 -4.00 -23.10
CA ILE A 123 1.81 -3.05 -22.75
C ILE A 123 2.21 -1.62 -23.11
N THR A 124 3.42 -1.18 -22.72
CA THR A 124 3.87 0.19 -22.98
C THR A 124 4.00 0.53 -24.47
N GLU A 125 4.25 -0.48 -25.30
CA GLU A 125 4.43 -0.32 -26.76
C GLU A 125 3.11 -0.41 -27.53
N THR A 126 2.14 -1.17 -27.01
CA THR A 126 0.89 -1.51 -27.73
C THR A 126 -0.35 -0.81 -27.17
N HIS A 127 -0.33 -0.37 -25.91
CA HIS A 127 -1.47 0.23 -25.21
C HIS A 127 -1.05 1.55 -24.53
N PRO A 128 -0.99 2.68 -25.27
CA PRO A 128 -0.51 3.95 -24.74
C PRO A 128 -1.28 4.45 -23.52
N HIS A 129 -2.57 4.15 -23.42
CA HIS A 129 -3.39 4.54 -22.26
C HIS A 129 -2.99 3.74 -21.00
N LEU A 130 -2.82 2.42 -21.11
CA LEU A 130 -2.25 1.60 -20.03
C LEU A 130 -0.81 2.00 -19.67
N ALA A 131 0.00 2.40 -20.66
CA ALA A 131 1.34 2.93 -20.42
C ALA A 131 1.30 4.17 -19.50
N ARG A 132 0.38 5.10 -19.75
CA ARG A 132 0.17 6.27 -18.89
C ARG A 132 -0.32 5.89 -17.50
N PHE A 133 -1.13 4.82 -17.37
CA PHE A 133 -1.51 4.31 -16.05
C PHE A 133 -0.34 3.73 -15.26
N LEU A 134 0.55 2.95 -15.89
CA LEU A 134 1.76 2.45 -15.23
C LEU A 134 2.61 3.61 -14.69
N TRP A 135 2.76 4.67 -15.48
CA TRP A 135 3.44 5.89 -15.03
C TRP A 135 2.68 6.62 -13.91
N PHE A 136 1.36 6.73 -14.01
CA PHE A 136 0.53 7.33 -12.97
C PHE A 136 0.67 6.60 -11.63
N VAL A 137 0.67 5.26 -11.63
CA VAL A 137 0.84 4.46 -10.40
C VAL A 137 2.18 4.75 -9.72
N THR A 138 3.28 4.86 -10.47
CA THR A 138 4.59 5.21 -9.88
C THR A 138 4.65 6.66 -9.38
N LEU A 139 3.93 7.59 -10.01
CA LEU A 139 3.81 8.97 -9.53
C LEU A 139 3.01 9.08 -8.22
N VAL A 140 1.96 8.27 -8.06
CA VAL A 140 1.19 8.18 -6.81
C VAL A 140 2.05 7.57 -5.69
N ASP A 141 2.81 6.51 -5.97
CA ASP A 141 3.78 5.94 -5.01
C ASP A 141 4.80 6.98 -4.53
N ALA A 142 5.37 7.75 -5.47
CA ALA A 142 6.27 8.85 -5.15
C ALA A 142 5.58 9.98 -4.36
N ALA A 143 4.27 10.17 -4.52
CA ALA A 143 3.49 11.14 -3.74
C ALA A 143 3.30 10.70 -2.28
N VAL A 144 2.97 9.43 -2.07
CA VAL A 144 2.90 8.83 -0.73
C VAL A 144 4.26 8.95 -0.03
N LEU A 145 5.36 8.65 -0.72
CA LEU A 145 6.70 8.78 -0.14
C LEU A 145 7.05 10.23 0.26
N ARG A 146 6.66 11.22 -0.55
CA ARG A 146 6.85 12.65 -0.20
C ARG A 146 6.02 13.07 1.00
N GLU A 147 4.79 12.59 1.11
CA GLU A 147 3.93 12.84 2.27
C GLU A 147 4.51 12.20 3.53
N GLN A 148 5.08 11.00 3.39
CA GLN A 148 5.77 10.32 4.48
C GLN A 148 7.01 11.09 4.97
N ILE A 149 7.79 11.68 4.06
CA ILE A 149 8.91 12.57 4.41
C ILE A 149 8.41 13.79 5.20
N LEU A 150 7.32 14.44 4.76
CA LEU A 150 6.71 15.55 5.49
C LEU A 150 6.25 15.11 6.90
N SER A 151 5.59 13.96 6.98
CA SER A 151 5.08 13.37 8.22
C SER A 151 6.22 13.14 9.23
N ILE A 152 7.29 12.46 8.82
CA ILE A 152 8.47 12.21 9.67
C ILE A 152 9.19 13.52 10.02
N GLY A 153 9.28 14.46 9.08
CA GLY A 153 10.04 15.70 9.27
C GLY A 153 9.35 16.74 10.16
N ARG A 154 8.02 16.82 10.11
CA ARG A 154 7.27 17.96 10.67
C ARG A 154 6.09 17.59 11.58
N ARG A 155 5.43 16.45 11.38
CA ARG A 155 4.30 16.04 12.23
C ARG A 155 4.80 15.55 13.59
N ASN A 156 4.06 15.84 14.66
CA ASN A 156 4.28 15.23 15.97
C ASN A 156 3.74 13.79 16.02
N ALA A 157 4.00 13.04 17.10
CA ALA A 157 3.62 11.63 17.20
C ALA A 157 2.13 11.36 16.98
N LEU A 158 1.26 12.21 17.54
CA LEU A 158 -0.20 12.09 17.39
C LEU A 158 -0.62 12.30 15.94
N GLN A 159 -0.09 13.34 15.31
CA GLN A 159 -0.36 13.67 13.91
C GLN A 159 0.12 12.57 12.96
N ARG A 160 1.31 11.98 13.20
CA ARG A 160 1.85 10.90 12.34
C ARG A 160 0.98 9.65 12.34
N ILE A 161 0.57 9.20 13.53
CA ILE A 161 -0.28 8.01 13.65
C ILE A 161 -1.67 8.31 13.09
N ALA A 162 -2.26 9.47 13.42
CA ALA A 162 -3.55 9.86 12.85
C ALA A 162 -3.51 9.92 11.31
N HIS A 163 -2.45 10.48 10.74
CA HIS A 163 -2.24 10.53 9.29
C HIS A 163 -2.14 9.13 8.68
N LEU A 164 -1.32 8.25 9.26
CA LEU A 164 -1.19 6.86 8.79
C LEU A 164 -2.54 6.14 8.78
N LEU A 165 -3.37 6.33 9.82
CA LEU A 165 -4.70 5.72 9.87
C LEU A 165 -5.62 6.29 8.78
N CYS A 166 -5.67 7.61 8.61
CA CYS A 166 -6.48 8.25 7.56
C CYS A 166 -6.04 7.85 6.14
N GLU A 167 -4.74 7.79 5.87
CA GLU A 167 -4.20 7.41 4.56
C GLU A 167 -4.59 5.96 4.20
N LEU A 168 -4.38 5.02 5.13
CA LEU A 168 -4.71 3.62 4.93
C LEU A 168 -6.22 3.42 4.80
N GLU A 169 -7.04 4.13 5.57
CA GLU A 169 -8.50 4.14 5.39
C GLU A 169 -8.85 4.54 3.95
N ALA A 170 -8.33 5.67 3.46
CA ALA A 170 -8.64 6.18 2.13
C ALA A 170 -8.20 5.19 1.02
N ARG A 171 -7.00 4.60 1.13
CA ARG A 171 -6.51 3.60 0.16
C ARG A 171 -7.34 2.31 0.18
N LEU A 172 -7.74 1.84 1.36
CA LEU A 172 -8.56 0.64 1.52
C LEU A 172 -10.02 0.85 1.07
N GLN A 173 -10.57 2.06 1.24
CA GLN A 173 -11.91 2.41 0.76
C GLN A 173 -12.02 2.25 -0.76
N VAL A 174 -11.00 2.69 -1.51
CA VAL A 174 -10.97 2.59 -2.99
C VAL A 174 -11.11 1.15 -3.48
N VAL A 175 -10.58 0.19 -2.72
CA VAL A 175 -10.65 -1.24 -3.07
C VAL A 175 -11.74 -1.99 -2.31
N GLY A 176 -12.60 -1.29 -1.56
CA GLY A 176 -13.73 -1.88 -0.83
C GLY A 176 -13.34 -2.70 0.41
N LEU A 177 -12.19 -2.39 1.02
CA LEU A 177 -11.67 -3.06 2.23
C LEU A 177 -11.79 -2.18 3.49
N ALA A 178 -12.41 -1.02 3.37
CA ALA A 178 -12.73 -0.14 4.48
C ALA A 178 -14.13 0.46 4.26
N GLU A 179 -14.96 0.44 5.30
CA GLU A 179 -16.33 0.95 5.26
C GLU A 179 -16.70 1.53 6.63
N GLY A 180 -17.40 2.67 6.64
CA GLY A 180 -17.91 3.28 7.87
C GLY A 180 -16.85 3.58 8.93
N GLY A 181 -15.64 3.97 8.54
CA GLY A 181 -14.53 4.23 9.47
C GLY A 181 -13.87 2.99 10.04
N ARG A 182 -14.21 1.78 9.55
CA ARG A 182 -13.69 0.52 10.07
C ARG A 182 -12.96 -0.27 9.00
N TYR A 183 -11.79 -0.80 9.35
CA TYR A 183 -10.99 -1.63 8.45
C TYR A 183 -9.98 -2.49 9.20
N ARG A 184 -9.59 -3.60 8.57
CA ARG A 184 -8.55 -4.49 9.10
C ARG A 184 -7.17 -3.90 8.83
N LEU A 185 -6.37 -3.84 9.88
CA LEU A 185 -4.99 -3.41 9.84
C LEU A 185 -4.18 -4.26 10.83
N PRO A 186 -3.83 -5.52 10.48
CA PRO A 186 -3.09 -6.44 11.34
C PRO A 186 -1.60 -6.06 11.50
N LEU A 187 -1.32 -4.78 11.77
CA LEU A 187 0.01 -4.29 12.12
C LEU A 187 0.26 -4.45 13.61
N THR A 188 1.50 -4.80 13.97
CA THR A 188 1.97 -4.71 15.34
C THR A 188 2.29 -3.25 15.70
N GLN A 189 2.46 -2.97 17.00
CA GLN A 189 2.95 -1.65 17.44
C GLN A 189 4.38 -1.38 16.95
N SER A 190 5.17 -2.44 16.66
CA SER A 190 6.49 -2.30 16.07
C SER A 190 6.39 -1.86 14.60
N ASP A 191 5.47 -2.43 13.83
CA ASP A 191 5.26 -2.04 12.43
C ASP A 191 4.81 -0.58 12.34
N VAL A 192 3.90 -0.15 13.23
CA VAL A 192 3.48 1.26 13.32
C VAL A 192 4.65 2.15 13.73
N ALA A 193 5.52 1.68 14.64
CA ALA A 193 6.70 2.43 15.08
C ALA A 193 7.68 2.62 13.90
N ASP A 194 7.98 1.55 13.18
CA ASP A 194 8.84 1.55 12.01
C ASP A 194 8.26 2.39 10.87
N ALA A 195 6.93 2.41 10.70
CA ALA A 195 6.25 3.25 9.71
C ALA A 195 6.14 4.72 10.12
N THR A 196 6.23 5.07 11.40
CA THR A 196 6.08 6.48 11.86
C THR A 196 7.36 7.11 12.38
N GLY A 197 8.46 6.34 12.38
CA GLY A 197 9.73 6.75 12.98
C GLY A 197 9.64 6.98 14.49
N LEU A 198 8.72 6.29 15.15
CA LEU A 198 8.48 6.37 16.60
C LEU A 198 9.08 5.13 17.30
N THR A 199 9.00 5.10 18.63
CA THR A 199 9.24 3.87 19.40
C THR A 199 7.90 3.19 19.68
N SER A 200 7.88 1.86 19.86
CA SER A 200 6.65 1.13 20.21
C SER A 200 5.98 1.66 21.49
N VAL A 201 6.77 2.17 22.45
CA VAL A 201 6.25 2.83 23.67
C VAL A 201 5.53 4.14 23.34
N HIS A 202 6.10 4.96 22.45
CA HIS A 202 5.44 6.18 21.98
C HIS A 202 4.18 5.87 21.16
N VAL A 203 4.22 4.83 20.32
CA VAL A 203 3.03 4.34 19.61
C VAL A 203 1.93 3.96 20.59
N ASN A 204 2.24 3.13 21.59
CA ASN A 204 1.27 2.71 22.59
C ASN A 204 0.58 3.88 23.29
N ARG A 205 1.39 4.86 23.76
CA ARG A 205 0.89 6.06 24.42
C ARG A 205 0.01 6.89 23.48
N THR A 206 0.40 7.01 22.21
CA THR A 206 -0.32 7.80 21.23
C THR A 206 -1.65 7.17 20.82
N LEU A 207 -1.67 5.84 20.64
CA LEU A 207 -2.92 5.09 20.39
C LEU A 207 -3.89 5.21 21.57
N ARG A 208 -3.38 5.20 22.81
CA ARG A 208 -4.18 5.50 24.00
C ARG A 208 -4.75 6.91 23.93
N THR A 209 -3.94 7.92 23.60
CA THR A 209 -4.42 9.30 23.45
C THR A 209 -5.52 9.43 22.39
N LEU A 210 -5.39 8.79 21.23
CA LEU A 210 -6.43 8.80 20.20
C LEU A 210 -7.75 8.22 20.70
N ARG A 211 -7.68 7.11 21.45
CA ARG A 211 -8.85 6.45 22.04
C ARG A 211 -9.48 7.31 23.14
N ASP A 212 -8.67 7.84 24.06
CA ASP A 212 -9.15 8.63 25.19
C ASP A 212 -9.76 9.97 24.73
N ARG A 213 -9.36 10.47 23.55
CA ARG A 213 -10.00 11.61 22.87
C ARG A 213 -11.22 11.23 22.02
N GLY A 214 -11.59 9.95 21.96
CA GLY A 214 -12.72 9.49 21.15
C GLY A 214 -12.50 9.61 19.64
N LEU A 215 -11.25 9.68 19.15
CA LEU A 215 -10.96 9.88 17.73
C LEU A 215 -10.89 8.54 16.98
N ALA A 216 -10.07 7.61 17.48
CA ALA A 216 -9.90 6.31 16.86
C ALA A 216 -9.45 5.27 17.88
N THR A 217 -9.76 4.01 17.62
CA THR A 217 -9.26 2.85 18.35
C THR A 217 -8.55 1.91 17.40
N PHE A 218 -7.35 1.47 17.78
CA PHE A 218 -6.63 0.40 17.12
C PHE A 218 -6.43 -0.74 18.12
N ARG A 219 -7.13 -1.87 17.88
CA ARG A 219 -7.06 -3.04 18.75
C ARG A 219 -7.25 -4.32 17.93
N SER A 220 -6.53 -5.38 18.30
CA SER A 220 -6.71 -6.72 17.70
C SER A 220 -6.61 -6.75 16.17
N GLY A 221 -5.73 -5.92 15.58
CA GLY A 221 -5.54 -5.88 14.13
C GLY A 221 -6.67 -5.17 13.37
N GLU A 222 -7.48 -4.35 14.04
CA GLU A 222 -8.56 -3.58 13.44
C GLU A 222 -8.54 -2.14 13.92
N VAL A 223 -8.85 -1.22 12.99
CA VAL A 223 -9.01 0.20 13.27
C VAL A 223 -10.49 0.56 13.20
N THR A 224 -10.94 1.35 14.16
CA THR A 224 -12.25 2.01 14.15
C THR A 224 -12.03 3.50 14.37
N ILE A 225 -12.41 4.31 13.38
CA ILE A 225 -12.41 5.76 13.44
C ILE A 225 -13.78 6.19 13.94
N HIS A 226 -13.81 6.77 15.14
CA HIS A 226 -15.04 7.18 15.82
C HIS A 226 -15.46 8.60 15.44
N ASP A 227 -14.49 9.48 15.20
CA ASP A 227 -14.67 10.86 14.74
C ASP A 227 -13.76 11.12 13.53
N GLN A 228 -14.29 10.89 12.33
CA GLN A 228 -13.53 11.03 11.09
C GLN A 228 -13.13 12.50 10.82
N PRO A 229 -14.02 13.50 10.96
CA PRO A 229 -13.62 14.91 10.86
C PRO A 229 -12.53 15.29 11.86
N GLY A 230 -12.68 14.92 13.14
CA GLY A 230 -11.70 15.23 14.18
C GLY A 230 -10.35 14.55 13.95
N LEU A 231 -10.34 13.29 13.53
CA LEU A 231 -9.10 12.57 13.22
C LEU A 231 -8.38 13.21 12.03
N ARG A 232 -9.09 13.57 10.97
CA ARG A 232 -8.52 14.25 9.79
C ARG A 232 -7.96 15.62 10.14
N GLN A 233 -8.65 16.37 11.00
CA GLN A 233 -8.15 17.65 11.51
C GLN A 233 -6.85 17.48 12.30
N VAL A 234 -6.81 16.51 13.22
CA VAL A 234 -5.59 16.19 13.99
C VAL A 234 -4.46 15.74 13.06
N ALA A 235 -4.76 14.94 12.04
CA ALA A 235 -3.77 14.44 11.10
C ALA A 235 -3.25 15.53 10.13
N GLU A 236 -3.96 16.66 10.00
CA GLU A 236 -3.84 17.56 8.85
C GLU A 236 -3.87 16.76 7.54
N PHE A 237 -4.85 15.85 7.44
CA PHE A 237 -4.96 14.91 6.33
C PHE A 237 -5.76 15.49 5.17
N ASP A 238 -5.08 15.62 4.03
CA ASP A 238 -5.68 15.90 2.73
C ASP A 238 -5.37 14.72 1.78
N PRO A 239 -6.38 13.97 1.29
CA PRO A 239 -6.16 12.85 0.39
C PRO A 239 -5.73 13.26 -1.03
N GLY A 240 -5.58 14.55 -1.34
CA GLY A 240 -5.26 15.04 -2.68
C GLY A 240 -4.00 14.43 -3.31
N TYR A 241 -2.98 14.09 -2.50
CA TYR A 241 -1.76 13.44 -3.00
C TYR A 241 -1.96 11.97 -3.40
N LEU A 242 -3.07 11.34 -2.99
CA LEU A 242 -3.45 9.98 -3.41
C LEU A 242 -4.11 9.97 -4.79
N TYR A 243 -4.48 11.14 -5.33
CA TYR A 243 -5.13 11.30 -6.63
C TYR A 243 -6.39 10.43 -6.81
N ILE A 244 -7.11 10.17 -5.70
CA ILE A 244 -8.37 9.44 -5.66
C ILE A 244 -9.47 10.36 -6.20
N GLY A 245 -9.90 10.13 -7.44
CA GLY A 245 -10.96 10.89 -8.06
C GLY A 245 -10.84 10.90 -9.58
N ARG A 246 -11.97 11.18 -10.24
CA ARG A 246 -12.06 11.10 -11.70
C ARG A 246 -11.34 12.27 -12.35
N ARG A 247 -10.25 11.97 -13.07
CA ARG A 247 -9.50 12.90 -13.90
C ARG A 247 -8.76 12.11 -14.98
N PRO A 248 -9.36 11.98 -16.18
CA PRO A 248 -8.81 11.17 -17.26
C PRO A 248 -7.35 11.47 -17.63
N ILE A 249 -6.62 10.47 -18.12
CA ILE A 249 -5.16 10.49 -18.38
C ILE A 249 -4.80 10.49 -19.89
#